data_AF-M7BCP0-F1
#
_entry.id   AF-M7BCP0-F1
#
_cell.length_a   1.000
_cell.length_b   1.000
_cell.length_c   1.000
_cell.angle_alpha   90.00
_cell.angle_beta   90.00
_cell.angle_gamma   90.00
#
_symmetry.space_group_name_H-M   'P 1'
#
loop_
_entity.id
_entity.type
_entity.pdbx_description
1 polymer ?
#
loop_
_entity_poly.entity_id
_entity_poly.type
_entity_poly.pdbx_seq_one_letter_code
_entity_poly.pdbx_strand_id
1 'polypeptide(L)'
;QWATLLAPYLTGTAQTAYRGLSMEDTRDYNQVKAAILDALDISPETFQQWFRSQTYLAGIRPQLVAQELKEACKRWLQPERRTVDKVMEQIILEQFVHILLAQGKPWVLHHQPATLAAAVALIEDFPAAK
;
A
#
# COMPACT_ATOMS: atom_id res chain seq x y z
N GLN A 1 -10.82 22.37 5.37
CA GLN A 1 -11.29 23.23 4.26
C GLN A 1 -10.65 22.89 2.90
N TRP A 2 -9.42 22.39 2.81
CA TRP A 2 -8.82 21.97 1.53
C TRP A 2 -9.48 20.75 0.88
N ALA A 3 -10.01 19.84 1.69
CA ALA A 3 -10.64 18.62 1.23
C ALA A 3 -11.89 18.83 0.35
N THR A 4 -12.65 19.92 0.56
CA THR A 4 -13.80 20.29 -0.28
C THR A 4 -13.40 20.95 -1.60
N LEU A 5 -12.19 21.50 -1.69
CA LEU A 5 -11.66 22.13 -2.90
C LEU A 5 -11.15 21.10 -3.93
N LEU A 6 -10.89 19.87 -3.49
CA LEU A 6 -10.39 18.79 -4.35
C LEU A 6 -11.51 18.13 -5.18
N ALA A 7 -12.76 18.16 -4.70
CA ALA A 7 -13.91 17.50 -5.31
C ALA A 7 -14.07 17.67 -6.84
N PRO A 8 -13.92 18.88 -7.42
CA PRO A 8 -14.06 19.06 -8.88
C PRO A 8 -12.88 18.52 -9.70
N TYR A 9 -11.74 18.24 -9.08
CA TYR A 9 -10.53 17.72 -9.74
C TYR A 9 -10.40 16.20 -9.66
N LEU A 10 -11.24 15.54 -8.86
CA LEU A 10 -11.28 14.09 -8.76
C LEU A 10 -12.10 13.51 -9.92
N THR A 11 -11.54 12.51 -10.60
CA THR A 11 -12.17 11.81 -11.72
C THR A 11 -12.16 10.30 -11.50
N GLY A 12 -13.13 9.59 -12.07
CA GLY A 12 -13.20 8.13 -12.02
C GLY A 12 -13.31 7.59 -10.58
N THR A 13 -12.50 6.59 -10.25
CA THR A 13 -12.52 5.87 -8.96
C THR A 13 -12.30 6.79 -7.76
N ALA A 14 -11.42 7.79 -7.88
CA ALA A 14 -11.16 8.77 -6.83
C ALA A 14 -12.38 9.65 -6.52
N GLN A 15 -13.21 9.94 -7.54
CA GLN A 15 -14.45 10.71 -7.36
C GLN A 15 -15.52 9.89 -6.67
N THR A 16 -15.64 8.60 -7.02
CA THR A 16 -16.56 7.67 -6.35
C THR A 16 -16.22 7.51 -4.87
N ALA A 17 -14.94 7.35 -4.56
CA ALA A 17 -14.45 7.25 -3.18
C ALA A 17 -14.77 8.50 -2.36
N TYR A 18 -14.51 9.69 -2.93
CA TYR A 18 -14.81 10.96 -2.28
C TYR A 18 -16.30 11.15 -1.98
N ARG A 19 -17.18 10.75 -2.92
CA ARG A 19 -18.64 10.85 -2.76
C ARG A 19 -19.20 9.86 -1.73
N GLY A 20 -18.48 8.77 -1.45
CA GLY A 20 -18.85 7.79 -0.43
C GLY A 20 -18.53 8.22 1.01
N LEU A 21 -17.75 9.30 1.19
CA LEU A 21 -17.36 9.80 2.51
C LEU A 21 -18.47 10.61 3.19
N SER A 22 -18.47 10.59 4.52
CA SER A 22 -19.40 11.41 5.31
C SER A 22 -19.08 12.91 5.20
N MET A 23 -20.05 13.76 5.51
CA MET A 23 -19.86 15.22 5.54
C MET A 23 -18.82 15.69 6.57
N GLU A 24 -18.52 14.87 7.58
CA GLU A 24 -17.47 15.15 8.56
C GLU A 24 -16.09 14.74 8.01
N ASP A 25 -16.00 13.55 7.40
CA ASP A 25 -14.74 13.03 6.83
C ASP A 25 -14.26 13.87 5.63
N THR A 26 -15.19 14.39 4.82
CA THR A 26 -14.88 15.27 3.68
C THR A 26 -14.28 16.62 4.09
N ARG A 27 -14.26 16.97 5.38
CA ARG A 27 -13.61 18.18 5.90
C ARG A 27 -12.15 17.93 6.29
N ASP A 28 -11.81 16.68 6.58
CA ASP A 28 -10.45 16.23 6.90
C ASP A 28 -9.72 15.76 5.64
N TYR A 29 -8.60 16.42 5.35
CA TYR A 29 -7.77 16.06 4.21
C TYR A 29 -7.14 14.67 4.35
N ASN A 30 -6.79 14.24 5.56
CA ASN A 30 -6.16 12.95 5.77
C ASN A 30 -7.15 11.81 5.50
N GLN A 31 -8.41 11.97 5.91
CA GLN A 31 -9.47 11.01 5.63
C GLN A 31 -9.79 10.92 4.14
N VAL A 32 -9.93 12.08 3.47
CA VAL A 32 -10.12 12.12 2.01
C VAL A 32 -8.95 11.48 1.28
N LYS A 33 -7.72 11.78 1.69
CA LYS A 33 -6.52 11.19 1.11
C LYS A 33 -6.48 9.68 1.32
N ALA A 34 -6.78 9.21 2.53
CA ALA A 34 -6.79 7.77 2.85
C ALA A 34 -7.81 7.02 1.99
N ALA A 35 -9.05 7.52 1.91
CA ALA A 35 -10.11 6.88 1.13
C ALA A 35 -9.84 6.88 -0.39
N ILE A 36 -9.22 7.95 -0.92
CA ILE A 36 -8.81 7.99 -2.33
C ILE A 36 -7.67 7.00 -2.59
N LEU A 37 -6.68 6.92 -1.70
CA LEU A 37 -5.58 5.98 -1.83
C LEU A 37 -6.07 4.53 -1.74
N ASP A 38 -6.98 4.24 -0.81
CA ASP A 38 -7.61 2.92 -0.66
C ASP A 38 -8.42 2.54 -1.91
N ALA A 39 -9.27 3.43 -2.41
CA ALA A 39 -10.07 3.17 -3.60
C ALA A 39 -9.25 3.04 -4.90
N LEU A 40 -8.05 3.62 -4.95
CA LEU A 40 -7.12 3.46 -6.05
C LEU A 40 -6.19 2.25 -5.87
N ASP A 41 -6.37 1.49 -4.78
CA ASP A 41 -5.49 0.41 -4.37
C ASP A 41 -4.03 0.85 -4.34
N ILE A 42 -3.78 2.08 -3.88
CA ILE A 42 -2.43 2.66 -3.73
C ILE A 42 -1.99 2.37 -2.29
N SER A 43 -1.59 1.13 -2.05
CA SER A 43 -0.99 0.67 -0.80
C SER A 43 0.53 0.50 -0.96
N PRO A 44 1.29 0.39 0.15
CA PRO A 44 2.69 0.00 0.08
C PRO A 44 2.90 -1.33 -0.67
N GLU A 45 1.96 -2.27 -0.58
CA GLU A 45 1.97 -3.53 -1.31
C GLU A 45 1.89 -3.31 -2.83
N THR A 46 1.11 -2.35 -3.29
CA THR A 46 1.00 -2.00 -4.73
C THR A 46 2.33 -1.48 -5.27
N PHE A 47 3.02 -0.62 -4.52
CA PHE A 47 4.35 -0.16 -4.92
C PHE A 47 5.40 -1.27 -4.85
N GLN A 48 5.28 -2.19 -3.89
CA GLN A 48 6.12 -3.40 -3.85
C GLN A 48 5.92 -4.24 -5.12
N GLN A 49 4.68 -4.54 -5.46
CA GLN A 49 4.35 -5.32 -6.65
C GLN A 49 4.86 -4.63 -7.91
N TRP A 50 4.67 -3.31 -8.03
CA TRP A 50 5.18 -2.53 -9.16
C TRP A 50 6.72 -2.54 -9.25
N PHE A 51 7.42 -2.44 -8.11
CA PHE A 51 8.87 -2.54 -8.04
C PHE A 51 9.36 -3.93 -8.46
N ARG A 52 8.70 -5.00 -7.99
CA ARG A 52 9.04 -6.40 -8.29
C ARG A 52 8.63 -6.83 -9.69
N SER A 53 7.63 -6.18 -10.29
CA SER A 53 7.18 -6.45 -11.65
C SER A 53 8.00 -5.73 -12.73
N GLN A 54 8.94 -4.85 -12.35
CA GLN A 54 9.81 -4.20 -13.33
C GLN A 54 10.65 -5.24 -14.06
N THR A 55 10.59 -5.21 -15.40
CA THR A 55 11.39 -6.08 -16.26
C THR A 55 12.37 -5.26 -17.10
N TYR A 56 13.53 -5.84 -17.40
CA TYR A 56 14.46 -5.21 -18.31
C TYR A 56 14.02 -5.48 -19.76
N LEU A 57 13.49 -4.47 -20.44
CA LEU A 57 13.10 -4.58 -21.85
C LEU A 57 14.29 -4.30 -22.78
N ALA A 58 14.47 -5.15 -23.78
CA ALA A 58 15.52 -4.98 -24.78
C ALA A 58 15.34 -3.64 -25.52
N GLY A 59 16.45 -2.90 -25.70
CA GLY A 59 16.45 -1.58 -26.34
C GLY A 59 16.25 -0.40 -25.39
N ILE A 60 15.90 -0.63 -24.12
CA ILE A 60 15.86 0.45 -23.12
C ILE A 60 17.26 0.70 -22.54
N ARG A 61 17.57 1.98 -22.33
CA ARG A 61 18.84 2.43 -21.75
C ARG A 61 18.98 1.91 -20.30
N PRO A 62 20.10 1.25 -19.93
CA PRO A 62 20.30 0.74 -18.58
C PRO A 62 20.14 1.81 -17.49
N GLN A 63 20.60 3.04 -17.76
CA GLN A 63 20.49 4.14 -16.80
C GLN A 63 19.03 4.51 -16.50
N LEU A 64 18.15 4.44 -17.49
CA LEU A 64 16.73 4.74 -17.31
C LEU A 64 16.07 3.66 -16.46
N VAL A 65 16.33 2.37 -16.75
CA VAL A 65 15.81 1.26 -15.95
C VAL A 65 16.28 1.37 -14.49
N ALA A 66 17.56 1.69 -14.26
CA ALA A 66 18.09 1.88 -12.91
C ALA A 66 17.45 3.08 -12.19
N GLN A 67 17.15 4.17 -12.89
CA GLN A 67 16.48 5.32 -12.32
C GLN A 67 15.03 4.99 -11.92
N GLU A 68 14.26 4.35 -12.80
CA GLU A 68 12.89 3.91 -12.52
C GLU A 68 12.84 2.96 -11.31
N LEU A 69 13.77 1.97 -11.24
CA LEU A 69 13.88 1.07 -10.08
C LEU A 69 14.15 1.83 -8.78
N LYS A 70 15.04 2.84 -8.80
CA LYS A 70 15.33 3.65 -7.62
C LYS A 70 14.11 4.44 -7.16
N GLU A 71 13.39 5.07 -8.08
CA GLU A 71 12.21 5.87 -7.75
C GLU A 71 11.04 4.99 -7.28
N ALA A 72 10.87 3.80 -7.87
CA ALA A 72 9.92 2.80 -7.41
C ALA A 72 10.23 2.34 -5.97
N CYS A 73 11.50 2.01 -5.68
CA CYS A 73 11.93 1.60 -4.35
C CYS A 73 11.72 2.71 -3.31
N LYS A 74 12.05 3.97 -3.63
CA LYS A 74 11.80 5.12 -2.75
C LYS A 74 10.32 5.32 -2.47
N ARG A 75 9.45 5.23 -3.48
CA ARG A 75 7.99 5.37 -3.30
C ARG A 75 7.40 4.27 -2.43
N TRP A 76 7.91 3.05 -2.57
CA TRP A 76 7.51 1.89 -1.77
C TRP A 76 7.94 2.00 -0.30
N LEU A 77 9.24 2.24 -0.05
CA LEU A 77 9.80 2.19 1.30
C LEU A 77 9.69 3.51 2.06
N GLN A 78 9.67 4.65 1.34
CA GLN A 78 9.68 6.00 1.89
C GLN A 78 10.74 6.21 2.99
N PRO A 79 12.02 5.87 2.72
CA PRO A 79 13.07 5.85 3.72
C PRO A 79 13.34 7.23 4.35
N GLU A 80 12.99 8.33 3.66
CA GLU A 80 13.16 9.69 4.18
C GLU A 80 12.18 10.04 5.32
N ARG A 81 11.12 9.26 5.49
CA ARG A 81 10.06 9.49 6.47
C ARG A 81 10.00 8.41 7.55
N ARG A 82 10.90 7.42 7.51
CA ARG A 82 10.85 6.23 8.34
C ARG A 82 12.22 5.89 8.90
N THR A 83 12.24 5.34 10.10
CA THR A 83 13.47 4.76 10.67
C THR A 83 13.85 3.49 9.90
N VAL A 84 15.12 3.10 9.98
CA VAL A 84 15.62 1.85 9.38
C VAL A 84 14.80 0.66 9.88
N ASP A 85 14.48 0.61 11.17
CA ASP A 85 13.66 -0.46 11.76
C ASP A 85 12.26 -0.53 11.14
N LYS A 86 11.63 0.61 10.86
CA LYS A 86 10.31 0.64 10.21
C LYS A 86 10.36 0.20 8.75
N VAL A 87 11.44 0.53 8.04
CA VAL A 87 11.67 0.04 6.67
C VAL A 87 11.88 -1.48 6.67
N MET A 88 12.71 -2.00 7.58
CA MET A 88 12.96 -3.43 7.71
C MET A 88 11.69 -4.19 8.11
N GLU A 89 10.95 -3.70 9.10
CA GLU A 89 9.70 -4.29 9.56
C GLU A 89 8.67 -4.41 8.43
N GLN A 90 8.53 -3.37 7.60
CA GLN A 90 7.66 -3.43 6.43
C GLN A 90 8.10 -4.50 5.43
N ILE A 91 9.38 -4.54 5.06
CA ILE A 91 9.90 -5.54 4.11
C ILE A 91 9.64 -6.97 4.63
N ILE A 92 9.89 -7.20 5.93
CA ILE A 92 9.69 -8.50 6.57
C ILE A 92 8.21 -8.86 6.61
N LEU A 93 7.34 -7.92 6.99
CA LEU A 93 5.90 -8.12 7.03
C LEU A 93 5.34 -8.48 5.65
N GLU A 94 5.71 -7.73 4.61
CA GLU A 94 5.25 -8.01 3.25
C GLU A 94 5.77 -9.38 2.76
N GLN A 95 7.04 -9.72 3.04
CA GLN A 95 7.58 -11.03 2.72
C GLN A 95 6.86 -12.16 3.47
N PHE A 96 6.53 -11.94 4.75
CA PHE A 96 5.75 -12.88 5.56
C PHE A 96 4.39 -13.14 4.92
N VAL A 97 3.65 -12.08 4.58
CA VAL A 97 2.35 -12.19 3.91
C VAL A 97 2.46 -12.89 2.55
N HIS A 98 3.55 -12.68 1.82
CA HIS A 98 3.77 -13.32 0.52
C HIS A 98 3.96 -14.84 0.63
N ILE A 99 4.63 -15.33 1.68
CA ILE A 99 4.91 -16.76 1.88
C ILE A 99 3.78 -17.52 2.60
N LEU A 100 2.77 -16.81 3.12
CA LEU A 100 1.61 -17.45 3.76
C LEU A 100 0.89 -18.38 2.78
N LEU A 101 0.53 -19.57 3.25
CA LEU A 101 -0.27 -20.53 2.50
C LEU A 101 -1.66 -19.96 2.20
N ALA A 102 -2.27 -20.45 1.12
CA ALA A 102 -3.46 -19.88 0.49
C ALA A 102 -4.66 -19.67 1.43
N GLN A 103 -4.76 -20.42 2.54
CA GLN A 103 -5.89 -20.29 3.48
C GLN A 103 -5.73 -19.09 4.43
N GLY A 104 -4.51 -18.79 4.88
CA GLY A 104 -4.25 -17.71 5.85
C GLY A 104 -3.94 -16.35 5.21
N LYS A 105 -3.46 -16.34 3.96
CA LYS A 105 -3.09 -15.09 3.27
C LYS A 105 -4.27 -14.12 3.09
N PRO A 106 -5.46 -14.52 2.61
CA PRO A 106 -6.60 -13.62 2.49
C PRO A 106 -7.06 -13.06 3.84
N TRP A 107 -6.96 -13.87 4.90
CA TRP A 107 -7.30 -13.47 6.27
C TRP A 107 -6.39 -12.34 6.76
N VAL A 108 -5.08 -12.51 6.66
CA VAL A 108 -4.11 -11.49 7.09
C VAL A 108 -4.24 -10.22 6.27
N LEU A 109 -4.44 -10.33 4.95
CA LEU A 109 -4.64 -9.17 4.07
C LEU A 109 -5.91 -8.39 4.42
N HIS A 110 -7.00 -9.09 4.77
CA HIS A 110 -8.25 -8.45 5.19
C HIS A 110 -8.07 -7.59 6.45
N HIS A 111 -7.23 -8.04 7.38
CA HIS A 111 -6.99 -7.34 8.65
C HIS A 111 -5.89 -6.27 8.61
N GLN A 112 -5.17 -6.14 7.48
CA GLN A 112 -4.16 -5.08 7.24
C GLN A 112 -3.24 -4.79 8.45
N PRO A 113 -2.48 -5.79 8.96
CA PRO A 113 -1.62 -5.59 10.12
C PRO A 113 -0.53 -4.55 9.83
N ALA A 114 -0.24 -3.69 10.81
CA ALA A 114 0.81 -2.68 10.71
C ALA A 114 2.21 -3.19 11.11
N THR A 115 2.30 -4.37 11.74
CA THR A 115 3.54 -4.95 12.27
C THR A 115 3.59 -6.45 12.02
N LEU A 116 4.80 -7.00 11.99
CA LEU A 116 4.99 -8.46 11.89
C LEU A 116 4.31 -9.18 13.04
N ALA A 117 4.44 -8.67 14.27
CA ALA A 117 3.84 -9.27 15.45
C ALA A 117 2.30 -9.37 15.34
N ALA A 118 1.65 -8.33 14.80
CA ALA A 118 0.21 -8.35 14.56
C ALA A 118 -0.17 -9.39 13.49
N ALA A 119 0.62 -9.51 12.42
CA ALA A 119 0.38 -10.50 11.37
C ALA A 119 0.54 -11.95 11.87
N VAL A 120 1.52 -12.20 12.73
CA VAL A 120 1.73 -13.52 13.36
C VAL A 120 0.54 -13.85 14.27
N ALA A 121 0.14 -12.93 15.14
CA ALA A 121 -1.02 -13.14 16.02
C ALA A 121 -2.31 -13.46 15.22
N LEU A 122 -2.55 -12.75 14.11
CA LEU A 122 -3.69 -13.01 13.23
C LEU A 122 -3.69 -14.41 12.62
N ILE A 123 -2.52 -14.97 12.33
CA ILE A 123 -2.38 -16.34 11.81
C ILE A 123 -2.52 -17.38 12.92
N GLU A 124 -1.99 -17.12 14.11
CA GLU A 124 -2.16 -18.01 15.27
C GLU A 124 -3.62 -18.09 15.71
N ASP A 125 -4.36 -16.98 15.64
CA ASP A 125 -5.79 -16.91 15.93
C ASP A 125 -6.67 -17.41 14.78
N PHE A 126 -6.10 -17.69 13.60
CA PHE A 126 -6.87 -18.10 12.42
C PHE A 126 -7.46 -19.51 12.63
N PRO A 127 -8.80 -19.65 12.68
CA PRO A 127 -9.44 -20.89 13.12
C PRO A 127 -9.41 -22.03 12.08
N ALA A 128 -8.86 -21.83 10.88
CA ALA A 128 -8.92 -22.83 9.79
C ALA A 128 -7.74 -23.83 9.76
N ALA A 129 -7.17 -24.17 10.92
CA ALA A 129 -6.26 -25.31 11.08
C ALA A 129 -6.53 -26.09 12.38
N LYS A 130 -7.80 -26.28 12.72
CA LYS A 130 -8.24 -27.36 13.62
C LYS A 130 -9.19 -28.30 12.89
#